data_AF-A0A6F8XNX3-F1
#
_entry.id   AF-A0A6F8XNX3-F1
#
_cell.length_a   1.000
_cell.length_b   1.000
_cell.length_c   1.000
_cell.angle_alpha   90.00
_cell.angle_beta   90.00
_cell.angle_gamma   90.00
#
_symmetry.space_group_name_H-M   'P 1'
#
loop_
_entity.id
_entity.type
_entity.pdbx_description
1 polymer ?
#
loop_
_entity_poly.entity_id
_entity_poly.type
_entity_poly.pdbx_seq_one_letter_code
_entity_poly.pdbx_strand_id
1 'polypeptide(L)'
;MGLNDCFNMTPAQLGAWVQEFVTEIAVRTGRQAMIYTNTNWWNPCMGNSTRFAANPLFIANYSQNPPPLPAGWASFALWQHAAGAQIPGSPWASPDLDLFKGDYAALAQLAAGPATSLLATINNRYVSAANAGAAPLIANRPALGVWEQFDQIDAGGGMVALRARINGLYVTAENAGAAPLVANRTAISTWEKFTVVTNADGTVSLRANANNRFVAAENAGRSALIANRTAIGPWEKFRAVKPPPVVNLLANANLRYVTAANAGADPLIANRTLVGTWEQFDQIDAGGGFVAFRSRINGRYVTAERAGAAPLIANRTAISTWEKFTVVTNADGTVSLRANANNRFVTAENAGASPLIANRTAVGPWEKFFRLVV
;
A
#
# COMPACT_ATOMS: atom_id res chain seq x y z
N MET A 1 28.54 -34.22 -7.13
CA MET A 1 28.99 -33.00 -7.84
C MET A 1 28.30 -31.82 -7.20
N GLY A 2 29.04 -30.81 -6.75
CA GLY A 2 28.45 -29.56 -6.25
C GLY A 2 27.77 -28.80 -7.39
N LEU A 3 26.73 -28.04 -7.08
CA LEU A 3 26.14 -27.10 -8.02
C LEU A 3 27.15 -25.97 -8.34
N ASN A 4 27.14 -25.41 -9.55
CA ASN A 4 27.92 -24.21 -9.87
C ASN A 4 27.36 -22.96 -9.16
N ASP A 5 28.02 -21.81 -9.31
CA ASP A 5 27.62 -20.54 -8.67
C ASP A 5 26.18 -20.10 -9.01
N CYS A 6 25.64 -20.53 -10.15
CA CYS A 6 24.26 -20.27 -10.58
C CYS A 6 23.36 -21.51 -10.45
N PHE A 7 23.68 -22.42 -9.54
CA PHE A 7 22.90 -23.60 -9.19
C PHE A 7 22.60 -24.58 -10.34
N ASN A 8 23.51 -24.67 -11.32
CA ASN A 8 23.35 -25.39 -12.58
C ASN A 8 22.12 -24.95 -13.40
N MET A 9 21.64 -23.74 -13.20
CA MET A 9 20.56 -23.14 -13.97
C MET A 9 21.11 -22.15 -15.00
N THR A 10 20.46 -22.08 -16.16
CA THR A 10 20.64 -20.95 -17.08
C THR A 10 20.03 -19.68 -16.47
N PRO A 11 20.47 -18.48 -16.89
CA PRO A 11 19.87 -17.23 -16.41
C PRO A 11 18.35 -17.14 -16.60
N ALA A 12 17.82 -17.75 -17.67
CA ALA A 12 16.39 -17.80 -17.92
C ALA A 12 15.64 -18.69 -16.89
N GLN A 13 16.20 -19.86 -16.56
CA GLN A 13 15.60 -20.78 -15.58
C GLN A 13 15.63 -20.19 -14.17
N LEU A 14 16.78 -19.65 -13.75
CA LEU A 14 16.91 -19.03 -12.44
C LEU A 14 16.02 -17.79 -12.32
N GLY A 15 15.98 -16.96 -13.38
CA GLY A 15 15.06 -15.83 -13.48
C GLY A 15 13.58 -16.21 -13.37
N ALA A 16 13.15 -17.28 -14.03
CA ALA A 16 11.78 -17.76 -13.92
C ALA A 16 11.46 -18.25 -12.49
N TRP A 17 12.35 -19.03 -11.89
CA TRP A 17 12.18 -19.55 -10.53
C TRP A 17 12.06 -18.42 -9.49
N VAL A 18 12.95 -17.42 -9.54
CA VAL A 18 12.86 -16.26 -8.64
C VAL A 18 11.56 -15.49 -8.88
N GLN A 19 11.15 -15.29 -10.14
CA GLN A 19 9.90 -14.60 -10.47
C GLN A 19 8.68 -15.31 -9.87
N GLU A 20 8.59 -16.64 -10.01
CA GLU A 20 7.52 -17.43 -9.42
C GLU A 20 7.48 -17.27 -7.90
N PHE A 21 8.63 -17.37 -7.23
CA PHE A 21 8.73 -17.23 -5.79
C PHE A 21 8.28 -15.85 -5.29
N VAL A 22 8.84 -14.76 -5.85
CA VAL A 22 8.48 -13.41 -5.41
C VAL A 22 7.03 -13.06 -5.74
N THR A 23 6.49 -13.60 -6.84
CA THR A 23 5.08 -13.47 -7.20
C THR A 23 4.20 -14.19 -6.19
N GLU A 24 4.53 -15.41 -5.79
CA GLU A 24 3.77 -16.17 -4.80
C GLU A 24 3.75 -15.48 -3.43
N ILE A 25 4.88 -14.92 -2.99
CA ILE A 25 4.94 -14.10 -1.78
C ILE A 25 4.01 -12.87 -1.92
N ALA A 26 4.07 -12.17 -3.05
CA ALA A 26 3.20 -11.02 -3.31
C ALA A 26 1.71 -11.39 -3.31
N VAL A 27 1.35 -12.54 -3.90
CA VAL A 27 -0.03 -13.04 -3.93
C VAL A 27 -0.51 -13.42 -2.53
N ARG A 28 0.30 -14.15 -1.74
CA ARG A 28 -0.10 -14.64 -0.42
C ARG A 28 -0.10 -13.57 0.66
N THR A 29 0.84 -12.64 0.59
CA THR A 29 1.10 -11.68 1.69
C THR A 29 0.69 -10.25 1.33
N GLY A 30 0.45 -9.97 0.05
CA GLY A 30 0.24 -8.62 -0.44
C GLY A 30 1.47 -7.72 -0.40
N ARG A 31 2.67 -8.27 -0.11
CA ARG A 31 3.97 -7.58 -0.03
C ARG A 31 4.92 -8.07 -1.11
N GLN A 32 5.68 -7.15 -1.71
CA GLN A 32 6.81 -7.53 -2.55
C GLN A 32 7.88 -8.19 -1.69
N ALA A 33 8.36 -9.36 -2.11
CA ALA A 33 9.48 -10.01 -1.45
C ALA A 33 10.72 -9.11 -1.54
N MET A 34 11.41 -8.94 -0.42
CA MET A 34 12.74 -8.32 -0.40
C MET A 34 13.76 -9.34 -0.93
N ILE A 35 14.60 -8.91 -1.85
CA ILE A 35 15.62 -9.75 -2.47
C ILE A 35 16.96 -9.43 -1.83
N TYR A 36 17.50 -10.40 -1.09
CA TYR A 36 18.87 -10.33 -0.57
C TYR A 36 19.86 -10.89 -1.59
N THR A 37 20.85 -10.10 -2.00
CA THR A 37 21.82 -10.53 -3.02
C THR A 37 23.07 -9.64 -3.06
N ASN A 38 24.01 -9.95 -3.96
CA ASN A 38 25.12 -9.07 -4.33
C ASN A 38 25.23 -8.96 -5.86
N THR A 39 25.79 -7.84 -6.34
CA THR A 39 25.88 -7.51 -7.77
C THR A 39 26.75 -8.45 -8.58
N ASN A 40 27.81 -8.98 -7.98
CA ASN A 40 28.76 -9.87 -8.65
C ASN A 40 28.16 -11.25 -8.92
N TRP A 41 27.20 -11.69 -8.10
CA TRP A 41 26.45 -12.92 -8.32
C TRP A 41 25.22 -12.67 -9.19
N TRP A 42 24.43 -11.65 -8.87
CA TRP A 42 23.15 -11.41 -9.52
C TRP A 42 23.29 -11.16 -11.01
N ASN A 43 24.20 -10.29 -11.42
CA ASN A 43 24.30 -9.90 -12.83
C ASN A 43 24.71 -11.08 -13.75
N PRO A 44 25.74 -11.89 -13.42
CA PRO A 44 26.07 -13.08 -14.20
C PRO A 44 24.97 -14.15 -14.14
N CYS A 45 24.46 -14.50 -12.96
CA CYS A 45 23.52 -15.61 -12.81
C CYS A 45 22.10 -15.27 -13.29
N MET A 46 21.72 -13.99 -13.31
CA MET A 46 20.40 -13.53 -13.78
C MET A 46 20.46 -12.87 -15.17
N GLY A 47 21.63 -12.88 -15.83
CA GLY A 47 21.80 -12.36 -17.19
C GLY A 47 21.49 -10.87 -17.32
N ASN A 48 21.90 -10.06 -16.33
CA ASN A 48 21.59 -8.63 -16.24
C ASN A 48 20.08 -8.30 -16.31
N SER A 49 19.21 -9.21 -15.84
CA SER A 49 17.76 -9.01 -15.83
C SER A 49 17.36 -7.80 -14.99
N THR A 50 16.56 -6.90 -15.57
CA THR A 50 15.98 -5.72 -14.90
C THR A 50 14.57 -5.97 -14.34
N ARG A 51 14.03 -7.18 -14.50
CA ARG A 51 12.61 -7.51 -14.22
C ARG A 51 12.21 -7.36 -12.75
N PHE A 52 13.18 -7.40 -11.85
CA PHE A 52 12.96 -7.42 -10.40
C PHE A 52 13.10 -6.05 -9.73
N ALA A 53 13.27 -4.98 -10.53
CA ALA A 53 13.48 -3.61 -10.03
C ALA A 53 12.40 -3.11 -9.06
N ALA A 54 11.19 -3.69 -9.10
CA ALA A 54 10.08 -3.35 -8.20
C ALA A 54 10.18 -4.02 -6.81
N ASN A 55 11.00 -5.05 -6.65
CA ASN A 55 11.23 -5.71 -5.37
C ASN A 55 12.20 -4.87 -4.51
N PRO A 56 11.97 -4.72 -3.19
CA PRO A 56 12.95 -4.10 -2.30
C PRO A 56 14.28 -4.86 -2.35
N LEU A 57 15.39 -4.16 -2.56
CA LEU A 57 16.72 -4.76 -2.62
C LEU A 57 17.40 -4.67 -1.25
N PHE A 58 17.86 -5.81 -0.76
CA PHE A 58 18.81 -5.90 0.35
C PHE A 58 20.18 -6.30 -0.23
N ILE A 59 21.05 -5.32 -0.41
CA ILE A 59 22.33 -5.51 -1.11
C ILE A 59 23.44 -5.86 -0.10
N ALA A 60 24.22 -6.90 -0.39
CA ALA A 60 25.41 -7.26 0.38
C ALA A 60 26.67 -6.75 -0.32
N ASN A 61 27.43 -5.89 0.36
CA ASN A 61 28.69 -5.36 -0.13
C ASN A 61 29.49 -4.69 1.00
N TYR A 62 30.68 -5.16 1.33
CA TYR A 62 31.44 -4.64 2.48
C TYR A 62 32.41 -3.48 2.17
N SER A 63 32.23 -2.79 1.04
CA SER A 63 33.10 -1.66 0.65
C SER A 63 32.54 -0.30 1.11
N GLN A 64 33.39 0.73 1.32
CA GLN A 64 32.91 2.06 1.71
C GLN A 64 32.49 2.88 0.47
N ASN A 65 31.26 3.44 0.48
CA ASN A 65 30.48 4.12 -0.59
C ASN A 65 29.35 3.26 -1.19
N PRO A 66 28.23 3.85 -1.69
CA PRO A 66 27.05 3.06 -2.03
C PRO A 66 27.40 1.98 -3.05
N PRO A 67 26.95 0.73 -2.83
CA PRO A 67 27.42 -0.39 -3.62
C PRO A 67 26.91 -0.31 -5.05
N PRO A 68 27.67 -0.81 -6.04
CA PRO A 68 27.13 -1.04 -7.37
C PRO A 68 25.90 -1.93 -7.23
N LEU A 69 24.79 -1.56 -7.84
CA LEU A 69 23.54 -2.29 -7.72
C LEU A 69 23.38 -3.30 -8.87
N PRO A 70 22.66 -4.41 -8.64
CA PRO A 70 22.31 -5.31 -9.72
C PRO A 70 21.45 -4.60 -10.77
N ALA A 71 21.52 -5.09 -12.00
CA ALA A 71 20.81 -4.51 -13.14
C ALA A 71 19.31 -4.28 -12.82
N GLY A 72 18.82 -3.09 -13.14
CA GLY A 72 17.42 -2.70 -12.95
C GLY A 72 17.14 -1.92 -11.66
N TRP A 73 17.91 -2.10 -10.59
CA TRP A 73 17.71 -1.33 -9.36
C TRP A 73 18.40 0.04 -9.42
N ALA A 74 17.62 1.09 -9.18
CA ALA A 74 18.13 2.46 -9.02
C ALA A 74 18.52 2.78 -7.57
N SER A 75 18.07 1.97 -6.60
CA SER A 75 18.39 2.14 -5.17
C SER A 75 18.22 0.84 -4.40
N PHE A 76 18.91 0.72 -3.24
CA PHE A 76 18.69 -0.35 -2.27
C PHE A 76 17.71 0.09 -1.16
N ALA A 77 17.04 -0.87 -0.52
CA ALA A 77 16.25 -0.67 0.69
C ALA A 77 17.11 -0.88 1.96
N LEU A 78 17.87 -1.99 2.00
CA LEU A 78 18.87 -2.26 3.02
C LEU A 78 20.22 -2.55 2.36
N TRP A 79 21.29 -2.23 3.07
CA TRP A 79 22.66 -2.50 2.66
C TRP A 79 23.41 -3.18 3.81
N GLN A 80 23.78 -4.44 3.61
CA GLN A 80 24.71 -5.13 4.50
C GLN A 80 26.13 -4.67 4.16
N HIS A 81 26.69 -3.84 5.03
CA HIS A 81 27.93 -3.12 4.77
C HIS A 81 29.14 -3.66 5.52
N ALA A 82 28.93 -4.55 6.49
CA ALA A 82 30.00 -5.26 7.19
C ALA A 82 29.44 -6.52 7.88
N ALA A 83 30.34 -7.41 8.30
CA ALA A 83 30.04 -8.53 9.18
C ALA A 83 31.07 -8.62 10.31
N GLY A 84 30.66 -9.15 11.46
CA GLY A 84 31.59 -9.54 12.52
C GLY A 84 32.03 -8.42 13.47
N ALA A 85 31.28 -7.31 13.55
CA ALA A 85 31.56 -6.25 14.50
C ALA A 85 30.84 -6.50 15.84
N GLN A 86 31.56 -6.42 16.97
CA GLN A 86 30.92 -6.43 18.28
C GLN A 86 30.07 -5.18 18.46
N ILE A 87 28.79 -5.38 18.79
CA ILE A 87 27.89 -4.29 19.18
C ILE A 87 28.02 -4.09 20.70
N PRO A 88 28.41 -2.89 21.19
CA PRO A 88 28.47 -2.62 22.62
C PRO A 88 27.13 -2.94 23.32
N GLY A 89 27.17 -3.82 24.33
CA GLY A 89 25.97 -4.23 25.09
C GLY A 89 25.13 -5.35 24.46
N SER A 90 25.54 -5.92 23.32
CA SER A 90 24.87 -7.06 22.69
C SER A 90 25.50 -8.40 23.10
N PRO A 91 24.71 -9.46 23.35
CA PRO A 91 25.23 -10.81 23.60
C PRO A 91 25.75 -11.51 22.33
N TRP A 92 25.57 -10.92 21.14
CA TRP A 92 25.94 -11.51 19.86
C TRP A 92 27.36 -11.11 19.46
N ALA A 93 28.25 -12.09 19.31
CA ALA A 93 29.67 -11.85 19.08
C ALA A 93 30.04 -11.44 17.64
N SER A 94 29.19 -11.70 16.65
CA SER A 94 29.48 -11.47 15.23
C SER A 94 28.22 -11.20 14.39
N PRO A 95 27.43 -10.15 14.68
CA PRO A 95 26.30 -9.78 13.83
C PRO A 95 26.77 -9.22 12.48
N ASP A 96 25.91 -9.35 11.48
CA ASP A 96 25.97 -8.54 10.26
C ASP A 96 25.56 -7.10 10.59
N LEU A 97 26.18 -6.14 9.91
CA LEU A 97 25.88 -4.71 10.06
C LEU A 97 25.14 -4.21 8.82
N ASP A 98 23.89 -3.81 9.04
CA ASP A 98 22.96 -3.38 8.00
C ASP A 98 22.62 -1.90 8.13
N LEU A 99 22.59 -1.20 7.00
CA LEU A 99 22.15 0.18 6.87
C LEU A 99 20.85 0.23 6.07
N PHE A 100 19.80 0.79 6.67
CA PHE A 100 18.56 1.11 5.96
C PHE A 100 18.69 2.44 5.21
N LYS A 101 18.23 2.49 3.95
CA LYS A 101 18.25 3.71 3.14
C LYS A 101 17.03 4.58 3.43
N GLY A 102 17.07 5.33 4.52
CA GLY A 102 16.03 6.29 4.89
C GLY A 102 16.07 6.63 6.37
N ASP A 103 15.05 7.33 6.84
CA ASP A 103 14.86 7.61 8.27
C ASP A 103 14.07 6.49 8.97
N TYR A 104 13.91 6.62 10.29
CA TYR A 104 13.14 5.66 11.09
C TYR A 104 11.68 5.54 10.64
N ALA A 105 11.06 6.60 10.11
CA ALA A 105 9.68 6.56 9.64
C ALA A 105 9.56 5.71 8.36
N ALA A 106 10.49 5.84 7.42
CA ALA A 106 10.57 5.01 6.24
C ALA A 106 10.92 3.55 6.58
N LEU A 107 11.77 3.31 7.59
CA LEU A 107 12.05 1.96 8.09
C LEU A 107 10.79 1.34 8.70
N ALA A 108 10.06 2.11 9.50
CA ALA A 108 8.79 1.68 10.08
C ALA A 108 7.74 1.40 9.00
N GLN A 109 7.72 2.11 7.87
CA GLN A 109 6.84 1.80 6.74
C GLN A 109 7.25 0.54 5.98
N LEU A 110 8.57 0.33 5.78
CA LEU A 110 9.08 -0.91 5.18
C LEU A 110 8.76 -2.13 6.05
N ALA A 111 8.88 -1.97 7.37
CA ALA A 111 8.61 -2.99 8.38
C ALA A 111 7.11 -3.17 8.67
N ALA A 112 6.30 -2.11 8.54
CA ALA A 112 4.87 -2.17 8.74
C ALA A 112 4.23 -3.18 7.77
N GLY A 113 3.25 -3.92 8.28
CA GLY A 113 2.37 -4.71 7.43
C GLY A 113 1.66 -3.79 6.43
N PRO A 114 1.08 -4.34 5.35
CA PRO A 114 0.25 -3.55 4.45
C PRO A 114 -0.81 -2.81 5.28
N ALA A 115 -1.20 -1.62 4.81
CA ALA A 115 -2.37 -0.94 5.33
C ALA A 115 -3.51 -1.98 5.47
N THR A 116 -4.15 -2.01 6.63
CA THR A 116 -5.23 -2.94 6.93
C THR A 116 -6.44 -2.14 7.36
N SER A 117 -7.52 -2.32 6.64
CA SER A 117 -8.86 -1.93 7.08
C SER A 117 -9.59 -3.15 7.59
N LEU A 118 -10.46 -2.96 8.56
CA LEU A 118 -11.29 -4.03 9.12
C LEU A 118 -12.72 -3.84 8.64
N LEU A 119 -13.26 -4.84 7.95
CA LEU A 119 -14.67 -4.89 7.57
C LEU A 119 -15.39 -5.83 8.55
N ALA A 120 -16.31 -5.32 9.36
CA ALA A 120 -17.10 -6.16 10.25
C ALA A 120 -18.06 -7.03 9.43
N THR A 121 -17.97 -8.35 9.60
CA THR A 121 -18.77 -9.30 8.80
C THR A 121 -20.26 -9.27 9.14
N ILE A 122 -20.60 -8.86 10.37
CA ILE A 122 -21.98 -8.81 10.85
C ILE A 122 -22.86 -7.80 10.10
N ASN A 123 -22.28 -6.72 9.58
CA ASN A 123 -23.02 -5.64 8.92
C ASN A 123 -22.40 -5.16 7.61
N ASN A 124 -21.30 -5.77 7.16
CA ASN A 124 -20.54 -5.39 5.97
C ASN A 124 -20.16 -3.90 5.96
N ARG A 125 -19.71 -3.38 7.10
CA ARG A 125 -19.22 -1.99 7.23
C ARG A 125 -17.78 -1.95 7.73
N TYR A 126 -17.05 -0.96 7.24
CA TYR A 126 -15.68 -0.71 7.64
C TYR A 126 -15.62 -0.04 9.02
N VAL A 127 -14.64 -0.47 9.82
CA VAL A 127 -14.25 0.15 11.09
C VAL A 127 -13.61 1.50 10.82
N SER A 128 -14.08 2.52 11.53
CA SER A 128 -13.73 3.93 11.32
C SER A 128 -13.14 4.54 12.57
N ALA A 129 -11.97 5.16 12.46
CA ALA A 129 -11.42 6.10 13.44
C ALA A 129 -11.97 7.51 13.16
N ALA A 130 -13.28 7.68 13.40
CA ALA A 130 -14.01 8.90 13.06
C ALA A 130 -13.53 10.13 13.86
N ASN A 131 -13.91 11.32 13.39
CA ASN A 131 -13.58 12.60 14.03
C ASN A 131 -12.05 12.77 14.21
N ALA A 132 -11.30 12.54 13.13
CA ALA A 132 -9.84 12.52 13.14
C ALA A 132 -9.22 11.55 14.17
N GLY A 133 -9.91 10.45 14.45
CA GLY A 133 -9.50 9.41 15.40
C GLY A 133 -9.74 9.75 16.89
N ALA A 134 -10.35 10.90 17.20
CA ALA A 134 -10.70 11.27 18.57
C ALA A 134 -11.93 10.51 19.10
N ALA A 135 -12.76 9.94 18.22
CA ALA A 135 -13.92 9.16 18.60
C ALA A 135 -13.59 7.66 18.72
N PRO A 136 -14.38 6.89 19.49
CA PRO A 136 -14.31 5.44 19.48
C PRO A 136 -14.46 4.84 18.09
N LEU A 137 -13.77 3.73 17.87
CA LEU A 137 -13.85 2.97 16.61
C LEU A 137 -15.24 2.35 16.47
N ILE A 138 -15.91 2.59 15.35
CA ILE A 138 -17.24 2.03 15.04
C ILE A 138 -17.21 1.42 13.63
N ALA A 139 -17.83 0.24 13.45
CA ALA A 139 -18.00 -0.40 12.15
C ALA A 139 -19.25 0.10 11.41
N ASN A 140 -19.25 1.35 10.94
CA ASN A 140 -20.43 1.98 10.33
C ASN A 140 -20.24 2.49 8.89
N ARG A 141 -19.05 2.38 8.31
CA ARG A 141 -18.74 3.01 7.02
C ARG A 141 -19.00 2.09 5.84
N PRO A 142 -19.70 2.57 4.79
CA PRO A 142 -20.03 1.74 3.63
C PRO A 142 -18.86 1.61 2.64
N ALA A 143 -17.83 2.46 2.76
CA ALA A 143 -16.67 2.46 1.89
C ALA A 143 -15.42 2.86 2.70
N LEU A 144 -14.26 2.41 2.22
CA LEU A 144 -12.96 2.85 2.73
C LEU A 144 -12.78 4.32 2.44
N GLY A 145 -12.51 5.16 3.42
CA GLY A 145 -12.04 6.53 3.26
C GLY A 145 -10.73 6.72 4.01
N VAL A 146 -10.39 7.96 4.37
CA VAL A 146 -9.17 8.26 5.14
C VAL A 146 -9.26 7.82 6.61
N TRP A 147 -10.47 7.63 7.16
CA TRP A 147 -10.69 7.26 8.57
C TRP A 147 -10.72 5.74 8.80
N GLU A 148 -10.81 4.94 7.74
CA GLU A 148 -10.95 3.49 7.82
C GLU A 148 -9.61 2.76 7.65
N GLN A 149 -8.51 3.50 7.54
CA GLN A 149 -7.19 2.95 7.22
C GLN A 149 -6.32 2.90 8.46
N PHE A 150 -5.77 1.72 8.73
CA PHE A 150 -4.85 1.47 9.83
C PHE A 150 -3.56 0.85 9.29
N ASP A 151 -2.44 1.14 9.93
CA ASP A 151 -1.20 0.37 9.75
C ASP A 151 -1.17 -0.74 10.78
N GLN A 152 -0.83 -1.95 10.35
CA GLN A 152 -0.53 -3.05 11.26
C GLN A 152 0.97 -3.07 11.55
N ILE A 153 1.33 -2.83 12.80
CA ILE A 153 2.71 -2.70 13.27
C ILE A 153 3.03 -3.91 14.14
N ASP A 154 4.19 -4.53 13.93
CA ASP A 154 4.67 -5.59 14.81
C ASP A 154 4.93 -5.01 16.21
N ALA A 155 4.30 -5.60 17.23
CA ALA A 155 4.42 -5.19 18.62
C ALA A 155 5.24 -6.18 19.48
N GLY A 156 5.89 -7.15 18.84
CA GLY A 156 6.69 -8.20 19.44
C GLY A 156 5.85 -9.33 20.05
N GLY A 157 6.48 -10.49 20.24
CA GLY A 157 5.83 -11.66 20.86
C GLY A 157 4.65 -12.22 20.07
N GLY A 158 4.64 -12.03 18.74
CA GLY A 158 3.54 -12.44 17.86
C GLY A 158 2.29 -11.55 17.95
N MET A 159 2.38 -10.42 18.65
CA MET A 159 1.30 -9.43 18.74
C MET A 159 1.52 -8.28 17.76
N VAL A 160 0.43 -7.58 17.47
CA VAL A 160 0.43 -6.40 16.61
C VAL A 160 -0.18 -5.21 17.33
N ALA A 161 0.18 -4.01 16.89
CA ALA A 161 -0.56 -2.79 17.16
C ALA A 161 -1.23 -2.31 15.87
N LEU A 162 -2.36 -1.64 16.01
CA LEU A 162 -3.02 -0.95 14.90
C LEU A 162 -2.81 0.55 15.09
N ARG A 163 -2.26 1.24 14.09
CA ARG A 163 -2.10 2.70 14.10
C ARG A 163 -3.08 3.32 13.11
N ALA A 164 -3.96 4.20 13.56
CA ALA A 164 -4.89 4.89 12.66
C ALA A 164 -4.12 5.89 11.79
N ARG A 165 -4.24 5.78 10.46
CA ARG A 165 -3.49 6.64 9.53
C ARG A 165 -3.90 8.11 9.62
N ILE A 166 -5.14 8.38 10.02
CA ILE A 166 -5.69 9.74 10.07
C ILE A 166 -4.99 10.63 11.10
N ASN A 167 -4.53 10.06 12.23
CA ASN A 167 -3.90 10.82 13.32
C ASN A 167 -2.54 10.27 13.75
N GLY A 168 -2.11 9.13 13.20
CA GLY A 168 -0.83 8.50 13.55
C GLY A 168 -0.79 7.87 14.94
N LEU A 169 -1.93 7.75 15.63
CA LEU A 169 -2.01 7.21 16.99
C LEU A 169 -2.43 5.74 16.99
N TYR A 170 -2.00 5.02 18.02
CA TYR A 170 -2.31 3.60 18.23
C TYR A 170 -3.72 3.41 18.78
N VAL A 171 -4.40 2.39 18.25
CA VAL A 171 -5.68 1.89 18.74
C VAL A 171 -5.45 1.21 20.08
N THR A 172 -6.20 1.65 21.08
CA THR A 172 -6.03 1.24 22.47
C THR A 172 -7.30 0.60 23.00
N ALA A 173 -7.17 -0.55 23.64
CA ALA A 173 -8.23 -1.18 24.42
C ALA A 173 -8.36 -0.46 25.77
N GLU A 174 -9.08 0.68 25.78
CA GLU A 174 -9.16 1.58 26.92
C GLU A 174 -9.72 0.94 28.18
N ASN A 175 -9.33 1.49 29.34
CA ASN A 175 -9.74 1.00 30.67
C ASN A 175 -9.54 -0.53 30.81
N ALA A 176 -8.34 -1.01 30.52
CA ALA A 176 -8.02 -2.44 30.46
C ALA A 176 -8.98 -3.26 29.57
N GLY A 177 -9.43 -2.69 28.46
CA GLY A 177 -10.36 -3.29 27.50
C GLY A 177 -11.83 -3.31 27.91
N ALA A 178 -12.19 -2.71 29.05
CA ALA A 178 -13.58 -2.54 29.46
C ALA A 178 -14.29 -1.37 28.76
N ALA A 179 -13.53 -0.45 28.15
CA ALA A 179 -14.06 0.68 27.41
C ALA A 179 -13.88 0.50 25.88
N PRO A 180 -14.57 1.31 25.06
CA PRO A 180 -14.41 1.29 23.62
C PRO A 180 -12.97 1.50 23.15
N LEU A 181 -12.63 0.87 22.02
CA LEU A 181 -11.34 1.07 21.37
C LEU A 181 -11.25 2.50 20.81
N VAL A 182 -10.16 3.21 21.07
CA VAL A 182 -9.89 4.57 20.58
C VAL A 182 -8.46 4.66 20.04
N ALA A 183 -8.22 5.39 18.95
CA ALA A 183 -6.88 5.63 18.42
C ALA A 183 -6.24 6.88 19.04
N ASN A 184 -5.68 6.78 20.25
CA ASN A 184 -5.28 7.94 21.05
C ASN A 184 -3.89 7.84 21.72
N ARG A 185 -3.12 6.76 21.55
CA ARG A 185 -1.79 6.62 22.16
C ARG A 185 -0.65 6.86 21.17
N THR A 186 0.43 7.47 21.64
CA THR A 186 1.63 7.75 20.84
C THR A 186 2.69 6.65 20.93
N ALA A 187 2.52 5.70 21.85
CA ALA A 187 3.44 4.59 22.08
C ALA A 187 2.68 3.27 22.26
N ILE A 188 3.32 2.17 21.89
CA ILE A 188 2.79 0.81 22.07
C ILE A 188 3.18 0.32 23.47
N SER A 189 2.19 0.00 24.29
CA SER A 189 2.36 -0.70 25.55
C SER A 189 1.37 -1.88 25.62
N THR A 190 0.95 -2.28 26.82
CA THR A 190 0.08 -3.44 27.04
C THR A 190 -1.29 -3.30 26.37
N TRP A 191 -1.85 -2.08 26.29
CA TRP A 191 -3.23 -1.86 25.85
C TRP A 191 -3.39 -1.66 24.34
N GLU A 192 -2.29 -1.40 23.64
CA GLU A 192 -2.24 -1.23 22.18
C GLU A 192 -1.94 -2.55 21.45
N LYS A 193 -1.71 -3.62 22.21
CA LYS A 193 -1.32 -4.94 21.70
C LYS A 193 -2.54 -5.83 21.48
N PHE A 194 -2.57 -6.45 20.31
CA PHE A 194 -3.58 -7.41 19.91
C PHE A 194 -2.94 -8.66 19.33
N THR A 195 -3.50 -9.83 19.64
CA THR A 195 -3.27 -11.03 18.83
C THR A 195 -4.26 -11.04 17.68
N VAL A 196 -3.77 -11.23 16.45
CA VAL A 196 -4.64 -11.50 15.29
C VAL A 196 -4.84 -13.00 15.20
N VAL A 197 -6.10 -13.44 15.23
CA VAL A 197 -6.49 -14.84 15.04
C VAL A 197 -7.10 -14.99 13.67
N THR A 198 -6.50 -15.83 12.82
CA THR A 198 -7.10 -16.22 11.54
C THR A 198 -8.08 -17.37 11.77
N ASN A 199 -9.33 -17.17 11.38
CA ASN A 199 -10.39 -18.15 11.53
C ASN A 199 -10.43 -19.09 10.31
N ALA A 200 -11.02 -20.28 10.48
CA ALA A 200 -11.14 -21.29 9.42
C ALA A 200 -11.91 -20.79 8.17
N ASP A 201 -12.79 -19.79 8.33
CA ASP A 201 -13.56 -19.17 7.24
C ASP A 201 -12.83 -18.00 6.54
N GLY A 202 -11.55 -17.81 6.85
CA GLY A 202 -10.71 -16.74 6.28
C GLY A 202 -10.96 -15.35 6.88
N THR A 203 -11.87 -15.22 7.86
CA THR A 203 -12.01 -13.99 8.65
C THR A 203 -10.90 -13.89 9.69
N VAL A 204 -10.73 -12.69 10.25
CA VAL A 204 -9.81 -12.42 11.36
C VAL A 204 -10.59 -11.97 12.59
N SER A 205 -10.09 -12.33 13.76
CA SER A 205 -10.55 -11.84 15.06
C SER A 205 -9.38 -11.16 15.78
N LEU A 206 -9.66 -10.09 16.52
CA LEU A 206 -8.64 -9.41 17.34
C LEU A 206 -8.86 -9.76 18.80
N ARG A 207 -7.83 -10.27 19.47
CA ARG A 207 -7.83 -10.48 20.92
C ARG A 207 -6.96 -9.42 21.59
N ALA A 208 -7.54 -8.60 22.45
CA ALA A 208 -6.81 -7.56 23.16
C ALA A 208 -5.91 -8.17 24.24
N ASN A 209 -4.64 -7.75 24.26
CA ASN A 209 -3.68 -8.17 25.28
C ASN A 209 -4.01 -7.61 26.67
N ALA A 210 -4.75 -6.49 26.72
CA ALA A 210 -5.15 -5.85 27.98
C ALA A 210 -5.98 -6.76 28.91
N ASN A 211 -6.81 -7.63 28.36
CA ASN A 211 -7.75 -8.46 29.14
C ASN A 211 -8.02 -9.85 28.56
N ASN A 212 -7.29 -10.25 27.50
CA ASN A 212 -7.45 -11.52 26.79
C ASN A 212 -8.85 -11.75 26.18
N ARG A 213 -9.62 -10.68 25.93
CA ARG A 213 -10.93 -10.75 25.31
C ARG A 213 -10.88 -10.40 23.82
N PHE A 214 -11.83 -10.95 23.07
CA PHE A 214 -12.02 -10.62 21.65
C PHE A 214 -12.77 -9.30 21.49
N VAL A 215 -12.34 -8.52 20.50
CA VAL A 215 -12.95 -7.28 20.06
C VAL A 215 -14.24 -7.59 19.32
N ALA A 216 -15.35 -7.02 19.77
CA ALA A 216 -16.67 -7.20 19.19
C ALA A 216 -17.17 -5.91 18.51
N ALA A 217 -17.78 -6.06 17.33
CA ALA A 217 -18.57 -5.03 16.68
C ALA A 217 -19.96 -4.95 17.36
N GLU A 218 -20.04 -4.21 18.46
CA GLU A 218 -21.21 -4.16 19.33
C GLU A 218 -22.49 -3.72 18.62
N ASN A 219 -23.63 -4.24 19.08
CA ASN A 219 -24.95 -3.94 18.55
C ASN A 219 -25.01 -4.13 17.02
N ALA A 220 -24.53 -5.28 16.54
CA ALA A 220 -24.35 -5.58 15.11
C ALA A 220 -23.55 -4.48 14.36
N GLY A 221 -22.49 -3.97 14.99
CA GLY A 221 -21.60 -2.93 14.50
C GLY A 221 -22.18 -1.50 14.50
N ARG A 222 -23.34 -1.27 15.10
CA ARG A 222 -23.91 0.08 15.27
C ARG A 222 -23.31 0.84 16.44
N SER A 223 -22.63 0.15 17.34
CA SER A 223 -21.96 0.70 18.51
C SER A 223 -20.44 0.53 18.40
N ALA A 224 -19.73 1.19 19.32
CA ALA A 224 -18.27 1.16 19.32
C ALA A 224 -17.72 -0.23 19.58
N LEU A 225 -16.54 -0.51 19.02
CA LEU A 225 -15.84 -1.77 19.20
C LEU A 225 -15.33 -1.87 20.65
N ILE A 226 -15.59 -3.00 21.32
CA ILE A 226 -15.15 -3.26 22.70
C ILE A 226 -14.52 -4.64 22.79
N ALA A 227 -13.40 -4.77 23.52
CA ALA A 227 -12.76 -6.05 23.80
C ALA A 227 -13.38 -6.74 25.01
N ASN A 228 -14.58 -7.31 24.88
CA ASN A 228 -15.33 -7.87 26.02
C ASN A 228 -15.69 -9.37 25.89
N ARG A 229 -15.44 -10.02 24.75
CA ARG A 229 -15.89 -11.40 24.51
C ARG A 229 -14.86 -12.45 24.89
N THR A 230 -15.31 -13.56 25.47
CA THR A 230 -14.46 -14.71 25.81
C THR A 230 -14.29 -15.70 24.67
N ALA A 231 -15.15 -15.65 23.65
CA ALA A 231 -15.15 -16.55 22.51
C ALA A 231 -15.44 -15.78 21.21
N ILE A 232 -15.06 -16.37 20.08
CA ILE A 232 -15.31 -15.83 18.74
C ILE A 232 -16.70 -16.28 18.28
N GLY A 233 -17.62 -15.32 18.19
CA GLY A 233 -18.92 -15.46 17.55
C GLY A 233 -19.03 -14.55 16.32
N PRO A 234 -20.26 -14.25 15.86
CA PRO A 234 -20.50 -13.45 14.67
C PRO A 234 -20.02 -11.99 14.77
N TRP A 235 -19.96 -11.41 15.97
CA TRP A 235 -19.63 -9.99 16.15
C TRP A 235 -18.12 -9.74 16.25
N GLU A 236 -17.32 -10.80 16.45
CA GLU A 236 -15.87 -10.73 16.64
C GLU A 236 -15.10 -10.97 15.33
N LYS A 237 -15.83 -11.24 14.23
CA LYS A 237 -15.27 -11.59 12.93
C LYS A 237 -15.21 -10.37 12.01
N PHE A 238 -14.00 -10.10 11.53
CA PHE A 238 -13.70 -9.06 10.57
C PHE A 238 -13.05 -9.65 9.32
N ARG A 239 -13.15 -8.98 8.18
CA ARG A 239 -12.25 -9.23 7.04
C ARG A 239 -11.17 -8.17 7.06
N ALA A 240 -9.91 -8.59 7.03
CA ALA A 240 -8.80 -7.71 6.73
C ALA A 240 -8.88 -7.33 5.25
N VAL A 241 -9.08 -6.05 4.97
CA VAL A 241 -9.16 -5.49 3.62
C VAL A 241 -7.97 -4.57 3.42
N LYS A 242 -7.19 -4.79 2.37
CA LYS A 242 -6.11 -3.89 1.99
C LYS A 242 -6.73 -2.58 1.45
N PRO A 243 -6.47 -1.41 2.09
CA PRO A 243 -6.79 -0.12 1.52
C PRO A 243 -6.22 0.02 0.11
N PRO A 244 -6.94 0.72 -0.77
CA PRO A 244 -6.39 1.08 -2.07
C PRO A 244 -5.10 1.88 -1.89
N PRO A 245 -4.05 1.61 -2.69
CA PRO A 245 -2.86 2.44 -2.69
C PRO A 245 -3.23 3.88 -3.03
N VAL A 246 -2.61 4.82 -2.33
CA VAL A 246 -2.68 6.24 -2.68
C VAL A 246 -1.71 6.49 -3.80
N VAL A 247 -2.17 7.16 -4.84
CA VAL A 247 -1.34 7.51 -5.98
C VAL A 247 -1.47 8.99 -6.32
N ASN A 248 -0.37 9.54 -6.80
CA ASN A 248 -0.35 10.80 -7.54
C ASN A 248 0.02 10.46 -8.99
N LEU A 249 -0.52 11.23 -9.93
CA LEU A 249 -0.19 11.11 -11.35
C LEU A 249 0.57 12.36 -11.78
N LEU A 250 1.81 12.18 -12.25
CA LEU A 250 2.63 13.25 -12.82
C LEU A 250 2.58 13.11 -14.35
N ALA A 251 2.06 14.10 -15.06
CA ALA A 251 1.99 14.03 -16.52
C ALA A 251 3.39 14.15 -17.13
N ASN A 252 3.76 13.22 -18.01
CA ASN A 252 5.04 13.25 -18.72
C ASN A 252 5.15 14.48 -19.65
N ALA A 253 4.02 15.01 -20.13
CA ALA A 253 3.98 16.14 -21.05
C ALA A 253 4.61 17.43 -20.50
N ASN A 254 4.47 17.70 -19.20
CA ASN A 254 4.90 18.96 -18.58
C ASN A 254 5.49 18.80 -17.17
N LEU A 255 5.61 17.55 -16.68
CA LEU A 255 6.10 17.24 -15.34
C LEU A 255 5.29 17.96 -14.24
N ARG A 256 3.97 18.02 -14.40
CA ARG A 256 3.03 18.56 -13.40
C ARG A 256 2.07 17.50 -12.91
N TYR A 257 1.68 17.63 -11.64
CA TYR A 257 0.74 16.72 -11.00
C TYR A 257 -0.69 17.00 -11.48
N VAL A 258 -1.42 15.92 -11.72
CA VAL A 258 -2.86 15.91 -11.98
C VAL A 258 -3.59 16.31 -10.70
N THR A 259 -4.46 17.31 -10.78
CA THR A 259 -5.20 17.87 -9.65
C THR A 259 -6.71 17.72 -9.84
N ALA A 260 -7.41 17.38 -8.76
CA ALA A 260 -8.86 17.54 -8.65
C ALA A 260 -9.18 18.92 -8.06
N ALA A 261 -9.00 19.96 -8.87
CA ALA A 261 -9.11 21.35 -8.45
C ALA A 261 -10.52 21.71 -7.97
N ASN A 262 -10.61 22.79 -7.18
CA ASN A 262 -11.88 23.32 -6.66
C ASN A 262 -12.68 22.25 -5.90
N ALA A 263 -12.00 21.53 -4.99
CA ALA A 263 -12.56 20.37 -4.28
C ALA A 263 -13.16 19.28 -5.23
N GLY A 264 -12.56 19.13 -6.41
CA GLY A 264 -12.99 18.20 -7.46
C GLY A 264 -14.26 18.60 -8.20
N ALA A 265 -14.70 19.86 -8.10
CA ALA A 265 -15.78 20.41 -8.91
C ALA A 265 -15.31 20.73 -10.35
N ASP A 266 -14.02 20.92 -10.56
CA ASP A 266 -13.45 21.20 -11.88
C ASP A 266 -12.90 19.92 -12.53
N PRO A 267 -12.82 19.88 -13.88
CA PRO A 267 -12.10 18.82 -14.58
C PRO A 267 -10.65 18.65 -14.11
N LEU A 268 -10.17 17.40 -14.16
CA LEU A 268 -8.79 17.09 -13.83
C LEU A 268 -7.83 17.74 -14.82
N ILE A 269 -6.80 18.40 -14.32
CA ILE A 269 -5.75 19.04 -15.14
C ILE A 269 -4.38 18.79 -14.51
N ALA A 270 -3.33 18.67 -15.33
CA ALA A 270 -1.95 18.50 -14.88
C ALA A 270 -1.23 19.85 -14.79
N ASN A 271 -1.41 20.62 -13.69
CA ASN A 271 -0.84 21.96 -13.57
C ASN A 271 -0.08 22.24 -12.25
N ARG A 272 -0.03 21.29 -11.31
CA ARG A 272 0.59 21.48 -9.99
C ARG A 272 2.06 21.08 -9.97
N THR A 273 2.88 21.82 -9.23
CA THR A 273 4.32 21.53 -9.03
C THR A 273 4.60 20.73 -7.76
N LEU A 274 3.65 20.73 -6.82
CA LEU A 274 3.75 20.03 -5.53
C LEU A 274 2.48 19.21 -5.31
N VAL A 275 2.60 18.12 -4.55
CA VAL A 275 1.47 17.30 -4.12
C VAL A 275 0.88 17.88 -2.85
N GLY A 276 -0.37 18.29 -2.92
CA GLY A 276 -1.25 18.55 -1.77
C GLY A 276 -2.39 17.53 -1.72
N THR A 277 -3.44 17.85 -0.97
CA THR A 277 -4.61 16.98 -0.80
C THR A 277 -5.43 16.81 -2.08
N TRP A 278 -5.29 17.71 -3.06
CA TRP A 278 -6.06 17.72 -4.31
C TRP A 278 -5.44 16.81 -5.39
N GLU A 279 -4.17 16.43 -5.23
CA GLU A 279 -3.40 15.62 -6.18
C GLU A 279 -3.39 14.13 -5.81
N GLN A 280 -4.01 13.78 -4.67
CA GLN A 280 -4.04 12.43 -4.13
C GLN A 280 -5.31 11.68 -4.53
N PHE A 281 -5.13 10.50 -5.11
CA PHE A 281 -6.21 9.61 -5.51
C PHE A 281 -6.01 8.22 -4.90
N ASP A 282 -7.09 7.60 -4.44
CA ASP A 282 -7.09 6.17 -4.15
C ASP A 282 -7.24 5.41 -5.46
N GLN A 283 -6.31 4.50 -5.76
CA GLN A 283 -6.44 3.57 -6.88
C GLN A 283 -7.11 2.29 -6.38
N ILE A 284 -8.39 2.14 -6.71
CA ILE A 284 -9.26 1.07 -6.24
C ILE A 284 -9.36 -0.02 -7.31
N ASP A 285 -9.19 -1.28 -6.91
CA ASP A 285 -9.49 -2.42 -7.78
C ASP A 285 -11.01 -2.46 -8.07
N ALA A 286 -11.36 -2.37 -9.36
CA ALA A 286 -12.75 -2.38 -9.83
C ALA A 286 -13.14 -3.74 -10.44
N GLY A 287 -12.28 -4.76 -10.30
CA GLY A 287 -12.46 -6.11 -10.81
C GLY A 287 -12.20 -6.23 -12.32
N GLY A 288 -11.92 -7.46 -12.78
CA GLY A 288 -11.73 -7.75 -14.21
C GLY A 288 -10.55 -7.03 -14.85
N GLY A 289 -9.52 -6.69 -14.07
CA GLY A 289 -8.34 -5.94 -14.53
C GLY A 289 -8.55 -4.43 -14.63
N PHE A 290 -9.71 -3.92 -14.20
CA PHE A 290 -9.98 -2.48 -14.13
C PHE A 290 -9.63 -1.90 -12.77
N VAL A 291 -9.27 -0.63 -12.77
CA VAL A 291 -9.16 0.21 -11.58
C VAL A 291 -10.12 1.39 -11.68
N ALA A 292 -10.48 1.96 -10.54
CA ALA A 292 -11.12 3.27 -10.44
C ALA A 292 -10.22 4.19 -9.62
N PHE A 293 -10.21 5.48 -9.96
CA PHE A 293 -9.53 6.49 -9.17
C PHE A 293 -10.57 7.27 -8.36
N ARG A 294 -10.39 7.35 -7.05
CA ARG A 294 -11.23 8.19 -6.19
C ARG A 294 -10.41 9.36 -5.67
N SER A 295 -10.88 10.58 -5.90
CA SER A 295 -10.20 11.76 -5.39
C SER A 295 -10.36 11.85 -3.87
N ARG A 296 -9.24 12.04 -3.15
CA ARG A 296 -9.27 12.15 -1.68
C ARG A 296 -9.88 13.45 -1.18
N ILE A 297 -9.96 14.50 -2.01
CA ILE A 297 -10.51 15.79 -1.58
C ILE A 297 -12.03 15.75 -1.40
N ASN A 298 -12.75 14.97 -2.19
CA ASN A 298 -14.22 14.93 -2.17
C ASN A 298 -14.80 13.51 -2.07
N GLY A 299 -13.96 12.47 -2.08
CA GLY A 299 -14.38 11.08 -1.98
C GLY A 299 -15.12 10.55 -3.21
N ARG A 300 -15.09 11.26 -4.33
CA ARG A 300 -15.79 10.88 -5.58
C ARG A 300 -14.85 10.25 -6.59
N TYR A 301 -15.42 9.38 -7.42
CA TYR A 301 -14.70 8.67 -8.47
C TYR A 301 -14.51 9.55 -9.71
N VAL A 302 -13.32 9.46 -10.28
CA VAL A 302 -12.95 10.01 -11.58
C VAL A 302 -13.73 9.28 -12.66
N THR A 303 -14.37 10.03 -13.55
CA THR A 303 -15.20 9.48 -14.62
C THR A 303 -14.77 10.03 -15.99
N ALA A 304 -14.83 9.18 -17.01
CA ALA A 304 -14.72 9.60 -18.41
C ALA A 304 -16.08 10.08 -18.91
N GLU A 305 -16.42 11.33 -18.61
CA GLU A 305 -17.74 11.93 -18.89
C GLU A 305 -18.16 11.79 -20.36
N ARG A 306 -19.49 11.69 -20.57
CA ARG A 306 -20.12 11.59 -21.90
C ARG A 306 -19.46 10.51 -22.77
N ALA A 307 -19.28 9.31 -22.20
CA ALA A 307 -18.55 8.21 -22.84
C ALA A 307 -17.12 8.60 -23.30
N GLY A 308 -16.43 9.42 -22.51
CA GLY A 308 -15.10 9.94 -22.77
C GLY A 308 -15.01 11.04 -23.84
N ALA A 309 -16.14 11.61 -24.27
CA ALA A 309 -16.17 12.78 -25.15
C ALA A 309 -15.96 14.12 -24.40
N ALA A 310 -15.92 14.08 -23.07
CA ALA A 310 -15.66 15.25 -22.22
C ALA A 310 -14.45 15.01 -21.29
N PRO A 311 -13.85 16.08 -20.75
CA PRO A 311 -12.78 15.97 -19.78
C PRO A 311 -13.13 15.11 -18.56
N LEU A 312 -12.12 14.45 -18.01
CA LEU A 312 -12.24 13.66 -16.79
C LEU A 312 -12.54 14.57 -15.60
N ILE A 313 -13.45 14.14 -14.72
CA ILE A 313 -13.82 14.86 -13.50
C ILE A 313 -14.12 13.87 -12.37
N ALA A 314 -13.85 14.26 -11.11
CA ALA A 314 -14.11 13.44 -9.93
C ALA A 314 -15.49 13.76 -9.33
N ASN A 315 -16.57 13.30 -9.95
CA ASN A 315 -17.95 13.65 -9.55
C ASN A 315 -18.87 12.45 -9.23
N ARG A 316 -18.41 11.19 -9.40
CA ARG A 316 -19.29 10.02 -9.24
C ARG A 316 -19.24 9.42 -7.83
N THR A 317 -20.36 8.90 -7.37
CA THR A 317 -20.50 8.28 -6.04
C THR A 317 -20.38 6.75 -6.06
N ALA A 318 -20.40 6.15 -7.24
CA ALA A 318 -20.28 4.71 -7.45
C ALA A 318 -19.42 4.42 -8.68
N ILE A 319 -18.81 3.24 -8.70
CA ILE A 319 -18.03 2.74 -9.84
C ILE A 319 -18.98 1.99 -10.78
N SER A 320 -19.05 2.43 -12.03
CA SER A 320 -19.71 1.74 -13.13
C SER A 320 -18.80 1.74 -14.37
N THR A 321 -19.37 1.72 -15.56
CA THR A 321 -18.63 1.63 -16.83
C THR A 321 -17.66 2.80 -17.05
N TRP A 322 -18.03 4.02 -16.67
CA TRP A 322 -17.26 5.24 -17.01
C TRP A 322 -16.16 5.59 -16.01
N GLU A 323 -16.19 4.98 -14.82
CA GLU A 323 -15.19 5.17 -13.76
C GLU A 323 -14.08 4.12 -13.81
N LYS A 324 -14.21 3.16 -14.74
CA LYS A 324 -13.26 2.06 -14.94
C LYS A 324 -12.18 2.46 -15.94
N PHE A 325 -10.94 2.20 -15.56
CA PHE A 325 -9.75 2.41 -16.38
C PHE A 325 -8.86 1.16 -16.29
N THR A 326 -8.10 0.87 -17.34
CA THR A 326 -6.95 -0.04 -17.24
C THR A 326 -5.67 0.77 -17.12
N VAL A 327 -4.78 0.39 -16.22
CA VAL A 327 -3.43 0.97 -16.09
C VAL A 327 -2.47 0.12 -16.93
N VAL A 328 -1.90 0.71 -17.98
CA VAL A 328 -0.92 0.06 -18.85
C VAL A 328 0.47 0.52 -18.46
N THR A 329 1.34 -0.40 -18.05
CA THR A 329 2.76 -0.09 -17.79
C THR A 329 3.52 -0.03 -19.12
N ASN A 330 4.18 1.08 -19.37
CA ASN A 330 5.00 1.29 -20.57
C ASN A 330 6.43 0.79 -20.35
N ALA A 331 7.17 0.54 -21.45
CA ALA A 331 8.54 0.04 -21.39
C ALA A 331 9.53 0.98 -20.68
N ASP A 332 9.23 2.29 -20.63
CA ASP A 332 10.03 3.32 -19.96
C ASP A 332 9.68 3.50 -18.47
N GLY A 333 8.80 2.65 -17.92
CA GLY A 333 8.37 2.72 -16.52
C GLY A 333 7.25 3.73 -16.24
N THR A 334 6.84 4.54 -17.22
CA THR A 334 5.61 5.35 -17.11
C THR A 334 4.37 4.46 -17.20
N VAL A 335 3.20 5.00 -16.90
CA VAL A 335 1.91 4.36 -17.13
C VAL A 335 1.03 5.17 -18.07
N SER A 336 0.14 4.48 -18.77
CA SER A 336 -0.95 5.08 -19.54
C SER A 336 -2.29 4.60 -19.01
N LEU A 337 -3.27 5.51 -18.89
CA LEU A 337 -4.62 5.17 -18.47
C LEU A 337 -5.50 4.99 -19.70
N ARG A 338 -6.16 3.84 -19.85
CA ARG A 338 -7.15 3.61 -20.90
C ARG A 338 -8.55 3.53 -20.29
N ALA A 339 -9.44 4.42 -20.72
CA ALA A 339 -10.80 4.48 -20.21
C ALA A 339 -11.65 3.33 -20.78
N ASN A 340 -12.39 2.65 -19.91
CA ASN A 340 -13.32 1.60 -20.31
C ASN A 340 -14.52 2.15 -21.09
N ALA A 341 -14.87 3.44 -20.88
CA ALA A 341 -16.00 4.09 -21.53
C ALA A 341 -15.92 4.07 -23.06
N ASN A 342 -14.72 4.16 -23.64
CA ASN A 342 -14.51 4.27 -25.09
C ASN A 342 -13.24 3.58 -25.61
N ASN A 343 -12.53 2.84 -24.75
CA ASN A 343 -11.26 2.18 -25.06
C ASN A 343 -10.13 3.11 -25.52
N ARG A 344 -10.20 4.41 -25.17
CA ARG A 344 -9.17 5.40 -25.53
C ARG A 344 -8.26 5.74 -24.36
N PHE A 345 -7.03 6.12 -24.67
CA PHE A 345 -6.06 6.60 -23.70
C PHE A 345 -6.38 8.02 -23.25
N VAL A 346 -6.22 8.24 -21.94
CA VAL A 346 -6.26 9.55 -21.30
C VAL A 346 -5.02 10.33 -21.72
N THR A 347 -5.23 11.57 -22.14
CA THR A 347 -4.17 12.46 -22.61
C THR A 347 -4.15 13.76 -21.80
N ALA A 348 -2.94 14.24 -21.50
CA ALA A 348 -2.72 15.59 -21.00
C ALA A 348 -2.67 16.57 -22.19
N GLU A 349 -3.84 16.96 -22.68
CA GLU A 349 -4.01 17.80 -23.88
C GLU A 349 -3.23 19.11 -23.81
N ASN A 350 -2.86 19.64 -24.98
CA ASN A 350 -2.14 20.91 -25.13
C ASN A 350 -0.89 20.97 -24.24
N ALA A 351 -0.07 19.91 -24.28
CA ALA A 351 1.09 19.72 -23.40
C ALA A 351 0.75 19.89 -21.89
N GLY A 352 -0.43 19.41 -21.47
CA GLY A 352 -0.93 19.49 -20.10
C GLY A 352 -1.50 20.85 -19.67
N ALA A 353 -1.61 21.82 -20.59
CA ALA A 353 -2.27 23.10 -20.31
C ALA A 353 -3.81 23.01 -20.36
N SER A 354 -4.36 21.89 -20.85
CA SER A 354 -5.79 21.63 -20.91
C SER A 354 -6.20 20.46 -19.99
N PRO A 355 -7.49 20.38 -19.59
CA PRO A 355 -8.00 19.24 -18.86
C PRO A 355 -7.75 17.89 -19.53
N LEU A 356 -7.56 16.86 -18.71
CA LEU A 356 -7.33 15.49 -19.17
C LEU A 356 -8.61 14.96 -19.84
N ILE A 357 -8.46 14.28 -20.97
CA ILE A 357 -9.58 13.65 -21.71
C ILE A 357 -9.15 12.29 -22.27
N ALA A 358 -10.07 11.33 -22.35
CA ALA A 358 -9.83 10.00 -22.92
C ALA A 358 -10.18 9.97 -24.41
N ASN A 359 -9.30 10.49 -25.28
CA ASN A 359 -9.59 10.62 -26.72
C ASN A 359 -8.51 10.05 -27.67
N ARG A 360 -7.45 9.41 -27.16
CA ARG A 360 -6.35 8.90 -27.99
C ARG A 360 -6.47 7.40 -28.26
N THR A 361 -6.14 6.98 -29.48
CA THR A 361 -6.14 5.55 -29.87
C THR A 361 -4.79 4.85 -29.64
N ALA A 362 -3.71 5.62 -29.44
CA ALA A 362 -2.37 5.12 -29.20
C ALA A 362 -1.68 5.92 -28.08
N VAL A 363 -0.64 5.33 -27.48
CA VAL A 363 0.18 5.99 -26.46
C VAL A 363 1.30 6.78 -27.14
N GLY A 364 1.24 8.10 -27.06
CA GLY A 364 2.33 9.02 -27.37
C GLY A 364 2.89 9.70 -26.11
N PRO A 365 3.62 10.81 -26.27
CA PRO A 365 4.24 11.51 -25.14
C PRO A 365 3.26 12.10 -24.11
N TRP A 366 2.04 12.45 -24.53
CA TRP A 366 1.04 13.13 -23.68
C TRP A 366 0.10 12.16 -22.95
N GLU A 367 0.12 10.88 -23.31
CA GLU A 367 -0.70 9.82 -22.69
C GLU A 367 0.06 9.09 -21.57
N LYS A 368 1.32 9.49 -21.32
CA LYS A 368 2.20 8.92 -20.32
C LYS A 368 2.15 9.72 -19.02
N PHE A 369 2.09 9.00 -17.91
CA PHE A 369 2.10 9.55 -16.56
C PHE A 369 3.08 8.75 -15.70
N PHE A 370 3.81 9.41 -14.80
CA PHE A 370 4.46 8.70 -13.70
C PHE A 370 3.41 8.46 -12.61
N ARG A 371 3.23 7.19 -12.26
CA ARG A 371 2.37 6.78 -11.14
C ARG A 371 3.21 6.66 -9.89
N LEU A 372 3.05 7.59 -8.97
CA LEU A 372 3.80 7.63 -7.72
C LEU A 372 2.90 7.13 -6.60
N VAL A 373 3.28 6.03 -5.94
CA VAL A 373 2.57 5.50 -4.78
C VAL A 373 3.05 6.22 -3.52
N VAL A 374 2.13 6.65 -2.67
CA VAL A 374 2.39 7.39 -1.42
C VAL A 374 2.22 6.50 -0.20
#